data_AF-K9Q6R4-F1
#
_entry.id   AF-K9Q6R4-F1
#
_cell.length_a   1.000
_cell.length_b   1.000
_cell.length_c   1.000
_cell.angle_alpha   90.00
_cell.angle_beta   90.00
_cell.angle_gamma   90.00
#
_symmetry.space_group_name_H-M   'P 1'
#
loop_
_entity.id
_entity.type
_entity.pdbx_description
1 polymer ?
#
loop_
_entity_poly.entity_id
_entity_poly.type
_entity_poly.pdbx_seq_one_letter_code
_entity_poly.pdbx_strand_id
1 'polypeptide(L)'
;MSLEIHNYIWSGKRLVQIETQSHHIDGILDVIQNVRKSSNLDWEDIYSANYKCEEDSTTTFYEGESAEAGNPGVWTYVVYDCNEAEEEVIRNLSVDVLATLFKVKQKIEDRKTSKLNTIPNAENAVVDIRKLLDYCLNTEHSTGKHKARLFSSILGISADDAEELRQILLEVVKTYEVQLGRCDEFGQRYTLDFSLEWKGRIALIRSGWIIENESNIPKLTTCYPL
;
A
#
# COMPACT_ATOMS: atom_id res chain seq x y z
N MET A 1 27.89 24.57 12.70
CA MET A 1 26.49 24.96 12.50
C MET A 1 25.69 24.24 13.58
N SER A 2 24.79 24.93 14.29
CA SER A 2 23.92 24.30 15.29
C SER A 2 22.60 23.85 14.65
N LEU A 3 22.13 22.66 15.00
CA LEU A 3 20.87 22.07 14.58
C LEU A 3 19.89 22.07 15.76
N GLU A 4 18.65 22.47 15.54
CA GLU A 4 17.59 22.37 16.54
C GLU A 4 16.65 21.23 16.14
N ILE A 5 16.57 20.20 16.98
CA ILE A 5 15.78 18.99 16.74
C ILE A 5 15.12 18.58 18.06
N HIS A 6 13.80 18.35 18.02
CA HIS A 6 12.98 17.91 19.16
C HIS A 6 13.15 18.77 20.42
N ASN A 7 13.26 20.10 20.25
CA ASN A 7 13.54 21.08 21.30
C ASN A 7 14.95 20.99 21.94
N TYR A 8 15.88 20.28 21.29
CA TYR A 8 17.30 20.23 21.70
C TYR A 8 18.19 20.89 20.66
N ILE A 9 19.17 21.66 21.14
CA ILE A 9 20.21 22.28 20.31
C ILE A 9 21.42 21.35 20.27
N TRP A 10 21.81 20.97 19.06
CA TRP A 10 22.96 20.13 18.74
C TRP A 10 24.02 20.96 18.04
N SER A 11 25.27 20.89 18.50
CA SER A 11 26.41 21.57 17.87
C SER A 11 27.55 20.60 17.67
N GLY A 12 28.19 20.64 16.50
CA GLY A 12 29.29 19.74 16.14
C GLY A 12 28.87 18.26 16.05
N LYS A 13 27.59 17.99 15.79
CA LYS A 13 27.03 16.64 15.71
C LYS A 13 26.28 16.45 14.40
N ARG A 14 26.30 15.23 13.88
CA ARG A 14 25.41 14.75 12.80
C ARG A 14 24.43 13.74 13.36
N LEU A 15 23.17 13.89 12.97
CA LEU A 15 22.07 13.03 13.38
C LEU A 15 21.52 12.32 12.15
N VAL A 16 21.44 10.99 12.22
CA VAL A 16 20.82 10.16 11.16
C VAL A 16 19.65 9.42 11.79
N GLN A 17 18.44 9.70 11.31
CA GLN A 17 17.26 9.01 11.81
C GLN A 17 17.29 7.54 11.39
N ILE A 18 17.02 6.66 12.34
CA ILE A 18 16.94 5.21 12.12
C ILE A 18 15.59 4.67 12.59
N GLU A 19 15.34 3.40 12.28
CA GLU A 19 14.18 2.69 12.82
C GLU A 19 14.31 2.51 14.33
N THR A 20 13.29 2.94 15.07
CA THR A 20 13.20 2.78 16.51
C THR A 20 13.01 1.29 16.87
N GLN A 21 13.98 0.70 17.56
CA GLN A 21 13.95 -0.69 18.03
C GLN A 21 13.32 -0.78 19.43
N SER A 22 12.95 -1.99 19.84
CA SER A 22 12.27 -2.22 21.13
C SER A 22 13.07 -1.70 22.34
N HIS A 23 14.39 -1.89 22.37
CA HIS A 23 15.22 -1.44 23.49
C HIS A 23 15.30 0.08 23.60
N HIS A 24 15.15 0.81 22.49
CA HIS A 24 15.03 2.27 22.51
C HIS A 24 13.72 2.71 23.17
N ILE A 25 12.61 1.99 22.88
CA ILE A 25 11.31 2.24 23.50
C ILE A 25 11.36 1.94 25.00
N ASP A 26 11.96 0.83 25.39
CA ASP A 26 12.12 0.46 26.79
C ASP A 26 12.92 1.52 27.56
N GLY A 27 14.03 2.00 26.98
CA GLY A 27 14.86 3.04 27.59
C GLY A 27 14.14 4.38 27.74
N ILE A 28 13.44 4.86 26.70
CA ILE A 28 12.69 6.13 26.82
C ILE A 28 11.51 6.02 27.78
N LEU A 29 10.84 4.86 27.84
CA LEU A 29 9.78 4.63 28.82
C LEU A 29 10.31 4.60 30.25
N ASP A 30 11.47 4.00 30.50
CA ASP A 30 12.10 4.02 31.83
C ASP A 30 12.44 5.46 32.27
N VAL A 31 13.01 6.27 31.36
CA VAL A 31 13.24 7.69 31.61
C VAL A 31 11.95 8.41 32.00
N ILE A 32 10.88 8.25 31.21
CA ILE A 32 9.61 8.91 31.49
C ILE A 32 9.02 8.44 32.82
N GLN A 33 9.02 7.13 33.09
CA GLN A 33 8.52 6.59 34.35
C GLN A 33 9.29 7.12 35.57
N ASN A 34 10.61 7.25 35.45
CA ASN A 34 11.46 7.77 36.52
C ASN A 34 11.20 9.25 36.78
N VAL A 35 11.02 10.06 35.74
CA VAL A 35 10.64 11.48 35.87
C VAL A 35 9.26 11.61 36.51
N ARG A 36 8.27 10.85 36.06
CA ARG A 36 6.91 10.87 36.61
C ARG A 36 6.89 10.51 38.10
N LYS A 37 7.59 9.44 38.49
CA LYS A 37 7.67 9.01 39.89
C LYS A 37 8.40 10.02 40.78
N SER A 38 9.53 10.56 40.32
CA SER A 38 10.35 11.48 41.11
C SER A 38 9.72 12.86 41.27
N SER A 39 8.94 13.30 40.28
CA SER A 39 8.32 14.63 40.25
C SER A 39 6.82 14.63 40.52
N ASN A 40 6.23 13.46 40.80
CA ASN A 40 4.80 13.25 41.01
C ASN A 40 3.93 13.85 39.87
N LEU A 41 4.34 13.56 38.63
CA LEU A 41 3.68 14.03 37.40
C LEU A 41 2.83 12.94 36.76
N ASP A 42 1.72 13.33 36.15
CA ASP A 42 0.90 12.46 35.31
C ASP A 42 1.53 12.26 33.92
N TRP A 43 0.94 11.41 33.08
CA TRP A 43 1.52 11.12 31.75
C TRP A 43 1.43 12.33 30.83
N GLU A 44 0.32 13.06 30.94
CA GLU A 44 -0.04 14.24 30.17
C GLU A 44 0.88 15.43 30.49
N ASP A 45 1.53 15.43 31.65
CA ASP A 45 2.47 16.47 32.05
C ASP A 45 3.86 16.33 31.38
N ILE A 46 4.13 15.19 30.74
CA ILE A 46 5.43 14.93 30.10
C ILE A 46 5.38 15.41 28.66
N TYR A 47 5.87 16.63 28.45
CA TYR A 47 5.90 17.24 27.13
C TYR A 47 6.96 16.62 26.21
N SER A 48 8.15 16.35 26.74
CA SER A 48 9.23 15.70 25.99
C SER A 48 10.16 14.92 26.91
N ALA A 49 10.87 13.95 26.33
CA ALA A 49 11.94 13.23 27.00
C ALA A 49 12.99 12.79 25.98
N ASN A 50 14.21 12.50 26.43
CA ASN A 50 15.21 11.82 25.62
C ASN A 50 15.91 10.70 26.40
N TYR A 51 16.32 9.67 25.69
CA TYR A 51 17.08 8.54 26.18
C TYR A 51 18.29 8.31 25.30
N LYS A 52 19.47 8.19 25.90
CA LYS A 52 20.73 7.91 25.20
C LYS A 52 21.13 6.46 25.45
N CYS A 53 21.33 5.73 24.37
CA CYS A 53 21.87 4.37 24.40
C CYS A 53 23.34 4.43 23.97
N GLU A 54 24.25 4.21 24.91
CA GLU A 54 25.70 4.23 24.64
C GLU A 54 26.15 3.00 23.84
N GLU A 55 25.44 1.86 23.97
CA GLU A 55 25.79 0.60 23.30
C GLU A 55 25.73 0.71 21.77
N ASP A 56 24.76 1.46 21.24
CA ASP A 56 24.57 1.68 19.81
C ASP A 56 24.74 3.15 19.39
N SER A 57 25.17 4.01 20.32
CA SER A 57 25.38 5.45 20.10
C SER A 57 24.13 6.18 19.59
N THR A 58 22.95 5.76 20.03
CA THR A 58 21.68 6.37 19.65
C THR A 58 21.12 7.33 20.70
N THR A 59 20.34 8.30 20.24
CA THR A 59 19.48 9.13 21.08
C THR A 59 18.04 9.01 20.59
N THR A 60 17.14 8.63 21.51
CA THR A 60 15.71 8.48 21.27
C THR A 60 14.98 9.63 21.93
N PHE A 61 14.08 10.27 21.20
CA PHE A 61 13.26 11.38 21.68
C PHE A 61 11.80 10.95 21.75
N TYR A 62 11.11 11.44 22.77
CA TYR A 62 9.66 11.41 22.89
C TYR A 62 9.16 12.84 22.90
N GLU A 63 8.09 13.12 22.15
CA GLU A 63 7.31 14.36 22.25
C GLU A 63 5.82 14.03 22.39
N GLY A 64 5.20 14.57 23.44
CA GLY A 64 3.77 14.39 23.74
C GLY A 64 2.87 15.38 23.00
N GLU A 65 3.36 16.57 22.67
CA GLU A 65 2.57 17.62 22.01
C GLU A 65 3.47 18.55 21.17
N SER A 66 3.83 18.18 19.94
CA SER A 66 4.70 19.03 19.09
C SER A 66 4.02 20.35 18.71
N ALA A 67 4.73 21.47 18.90
CA ALA A 67 4.28 22.84 18.57
C ALA A 67 3.96 23.05 17.08
N GLU A 68 4.46 22.19 16.18
CA GLU A 68 4.31 22.38 14.73
C GLU A 68 3.32 21.42 14.06
N ALA A 69 2.92 20.30 14.69
CA ALA A 69 2.08 19.33 13.97
C ALA A 69 1.29 18.31 14.81
N GLY A 70 0.87 18.59 16.05
CA GLY A 70 -0.25 17.87 16.71
C GLY A 70 -0.18 16.32 16.73
N ASN A 71 0.99 15.72 16.56
CA ASN A 71 1.19 14.28 16.48
C ASN A 71 2.30 13.89 17.45
N PRO A 72 1.96 13.30 18.61
CA PRO A 72 2.96 12.74 19.51
C PRO A 72 3.76 11.64 18.79
N GLY A 73 5.01 11.47 19.17
CA GLY A 73 5.86 10.47 18.52
C GLY A 73 7.14 10.15 19.27
N VAL A 74 7.81 9.12 18.76
CA VAL A 74 9.11 8.66 19.25
C VAL A 74 10.05 8.53 18.05
N TRP A 75 11.22 9.16 18.13
CA TRP A 75 12.21 9.17 17.05
C TRP A 75 13.59 8.79 17.57
N THR A 76 14.26 7.84 16.94
CA THR A 76 15.65 7.49 17.26
C THR A 76 16.61 7.97 16.19
N TYR A 77 17.72 8.54 16.64
CA TYR A 77 18.83 9.00 15.79
C TYR A 77 20.12 8.35 16.24
N VAL A 78 20.97 7.96 15.28
CA VAL A 78 22.38 7.73 15.59
C VAL A 78 23.09 9.07 15.57
N VAL A 79 23.89 9.34 16.60
CA VAL A 79 24.54 10.63 16.80
C VAL A 79 26.05 10.46 16.70
N TYR A 80 26.67 11.19 15.78
CA TYR A 80 28.12 11.17 15.58
C TYR A 80 28.73 12.55 15.77
N ASP A 81 29.94 12.59 16.29
CA ASP A 81 30.77 13.79 16.28
C ASP A 81 31.14 14.20 14.86
N CYS A 82 30.99 15.49 14.58
CA CYS A 82 31.35 16.09 13.31
C CYS A 82 31.82 17.52 13.58
N ASN A 83 33.13 17.69 13.73
CA ASN A 83 33.71 19.00 13.98
C ASN A 83 33.52 19.91 12.76
N GLU A 84 33.28 21.20 13.01
CA GLU A 84 33.26 22.20 11.93
C GLU A 84 34.62 22.17 11.18
N ALA A 85 34.57 22.05 9.85
CA ALA A 85 35.71 21.92 8.92
C ALA A 85 36.30 20.51 8.66
N GLU A 86 35.78 19.43 9.29
CA GLU A 86 36.14 18.04 8.96
C GLU A 86 35.24 17.43 7.86
N GLU A 87 34.41 18.25 7.21
CA GLU A 87 33.51 17.81 6.14
C GLU A 87 34.28 17.57 4.83
N GLU A 88 34.86 16.39 4.67
CA GLU A 88 35.38 15.95 3.39
C GLU A 88 34.24 15.51 2.47
N VAL A 89 34.01 16.24 1.38
CA VAL A 89 33.15 15.76 0.29
C VAL A 89 33.90 14.68 -0.48
N ILE A 90 33.74 13.43 -0.05
CA ILE A 90 34.30 12.28 -0.75
C ILE A 90 33.48 12.07 -2.02
N ARG A 91 34.04 12.43 -3.18
CA ARG A 91 33.46 12.07 -4.48
C ARG A 91 33.81 10.63 -4.79
N ASN A 92 32.93 9.71 -4.42
CA ASN A 92 33.11 8.31 -4.80
C ASN A 92 32.66 8.11 -6.26
N LEU A 93 33.58 8.34 -7.21
CA LEU A 93 33.35 8.15 -8.65
C LEU A 93 33.02 6.69 -9.03
N SER A 94 33.25 5.73 -8.14
CA SER A 94 32.91 4.32 -8.36
C SER A 94 31.44 4.00 -8.03
N VAL A 95 30.75 4.87 -7.29
CA VAL A 95 29.32 4.71 -7.01
C VAL A 95 28.55 5.29 -8.18
N ASP A 96 28.23 4.42 -9.14
CA ASP A 96 27.25 4.73 -10.16
C ASP A 96 25.86 4.76 -9.49
N VAL A 97 25.50 5.94 -8.98
CA VAL A 97 24.21 6.19 -8.33
C VAL A 97 23.08 5.90 -9.30
N LEU A 98 23.27 6.13 -10.61
CA LEU A 98 22.27 5.80 -11.61
C LEU A 98 22.12 4.29 -11.75
N ALA A 99 23.20 3.52 -11.90
CA ALA A 99 23.11 2.06 -11.99
C ALA A 99 22.53 1.44 -10.70
N THR A 100 22.84 2.02 -9.53
CA THR A 100 22.29 1.58 -8.24
C THR A 100 20.80 1.91 -8.15
N LEU A 101 20.39 3.12 -8.54
CA LEU A 101 18.99 3.52 -8.63
C LEU A 101 18.21 2.67 -9.64
N PHE A 102 18.81 2.32 -10.79
CA PHE A 102 18.22 1.42 -11.76
C PHE A 102 18.03 0.03 -11.18
N LYS A 103 19.04 -0.54 -10.52
CA LYS A 103 18.93 -1.83 -9.83
C LYS A 103 17.85 -1.81 -8.75
N VAL A 104 17.75 -0.72 -7.98
CA VAL A 104 16.72 -0.57 -6.94
C VAL A 104 15.34 -0.41 -7.56
N LYS A 105 15.17 0.42 -8.60
CA LYS A 105 13.91 0.57 -9.34
C LYS A 105 13.47 -0.76 -9.96
N GLN A 106 14.39 -1.45 -10.62
CA GLN A 106 14.15 -2.76 -11.21
C GLN A 106 13.78 -3.77 -10.13
N LYS A 107 14.47 -3.79 -8.97
CA LYS A 107 14.11 -4.69 -7.86
C LYS A 107 12.79 -4.33 -7.17
N ILE A 108 12.37 -3.07 -7.21
CA ILE A 108 11.04 -2.61 -6.75
C ILE A 108 9.96 -3.02 -7.77
N GLU A 109 10.22 -2.89 -9.06
CA GLU A 109 9.35 -3.40 -10.14
C GLU A 109 9.27 -4.93 -10.12
N ASP A 110 10.39 -5.61 -9.89
CA ASP A 110 10.50 -7.06 -9.72
C ASP A 110 9.78 -7.52 -8.45
N ARG A 111 9.82 -6.75 -7.35
CA ARG A 111 8.99 -7.01 -6.15
C ARG A 111 7.50 -6.77 -6.39
N LYS A 112 7.15 -5.82 -7.26
CA LYS A 112 5.76 -5.64 -7.72
C LYS A 112 5.32 -6.80 -8.63
N THR A 113 6.22 -7.36 -9.44
CA THR A 113 5.93 -8.47 -10.36
C THR A 113 6.12 -9.87 -9.76
N SER A 114 6.87 -10.04 -8.67
CA SER A 114 7.12 -11.34 -8.01
C SER A 114 5.94 -11.87 -7.19
N LYS A 115 4.81 -11.16 -7.19
CA LYS A 115 3.51 -11.68 -6.77
C LYS A 115 2.46 -11.04 -7.66
N LEU A 116 2.33 -11.53 -8.90
CA LEU A 116 1.11 -11.30 -9.67
C LEU A 116 -0.04 -11.79 -8.79
N ASN A 117 -0.79 -10.87 -8.18
CA ASN A 117 -2.04 -11.18 -7.48
C ASN A 117 -3.10 -11.45 -8.56
N THR A 118 -2.87 -12.42 -9.44
CA THR A 118 -3.90 -12.92 -10.36
C THR A 118 -4.80 -13.89 -9.62
N ILE A 119 -5.99 -14.12 -10.16
CA ILE A 119 -6.86 -15.15 -9.60
C ILE A 119 -6.19 -16.53 -9.74
N PRO A 120 -6.25 -17.41 -8.73
CA PRO A 120 -5.73 -18.77 -8.87
C PRO A 120 -6.43 -19.53 -10.01
N ASN A 121 -5.67 -20.33 -10.77
CA ASN A 121 -6.14 -21.13 -11.90
C ASN A 121 -6.92 -20.32 -12.97
N ALA A 122 -6.50 -19.07 -13.21
CA ALA A 122 -7.13 -18.17 -14.17
C ALA A 122 -7.24 -18.75 -15.59
N GLU A 123 -6.31 -19.62 -15.98
CA GLU A 123 -6.32 -20.34 -17.25
C GLU A 123 -7.55 -21.24 -17.43
N ASN A 124 -8.17 -21.66 -16.32
CA ASN A 124 -9.38 -22.49 -16.29
C ASN A 124 -10.66 -21.67 -16.05
N ALA A 125 -10.58 -20.34 -16.03
CA ALA A 125 -11.71 -19.48 -15.70
C ALA A 125 -12.91 -19.70 -16.65
N VAL A 126 -14.12 -19.59 -16.08
CA VAL A 126 -15.38 -19.78 -16.80
C VAL A 126 -16.24 -18.53 -16.71
N VAL A 127 -16.62 -18.03 -17.88
CA VAL A 127 -17.67 -17.02 -18.05
C VAL A 127 -18.86 -17.71 -18.68
N ASP A 128 -19.87 -18.05 -17.87
CA ASP A 128 -21.14 -18.55 -18.40
C ASP A 128 -21.82 -17.41 -19.17
N ILE A 129 -22.09 -17.62 -20.45
CA ILE A 129 -22.72 -16.63 -21.32
C ILE A 129 -24.08 -16.16 -20.78
N ARG A 130 -24.81 -17.01 -20.06
CA ARG A 130 -26.06 -16.64 -19.38
C ARG A 130 -25.84 -15.54 -18.35
N LYS A 131 -24.67 -15.49 -17.73
CA LYS A 131 -24.34 -14.42 -16.77
C LYS A 131 -24.22 -13.05 -17.42
N LEU A 132 -23.83 -13.02 -18.70
CA LEU A 132 -23.82 -11.78 -19.47
C LEU A 132 -25.21 -11.48 -20.03
N LEU A 133 -25.82 -12.43 -20.74
CA LEU A 133 -27.11 -12.25 -21.42
C LEU A 133 -28.29 -12.04 -20.47
N ASP A 134 -28.37 -12.83 -19.40
CA ASP A 134 -29.54 -12.84 -18.52
C ASP A 134 -29.40 -11.86 -17.35
N TYR A 135 -28.18 -11.41 -17.05
CA TYR A 135 -27.89 -10.54 -15.88
C TYR A 135 -27.17 -9.23 -16.21
N CYS A 136 -25.93 -9.26 -16.73
CA CYS A 136 -25.11 -8.05 -16.84
C CYS A 136 -25.55 -7.11 -17.97
N LEU A 137 -26.02 -7.67 -19.09
CA LEU A 137 -26.43 -6.96 -20.31
C LEU A 137 -27.95 -6.99 -20.52
N ASN A 138 -28.70 -7.54 -19.56
CA ASN A 138 -30.14 -7.62 -19.59
C ASN A 138 -30.80 -6.34 -19.06
N THR A 139 -31.48 -5.59 -19.92
CA THR A 139 -32.21 -4.37 -19.54
C THR A 139 -33.46 -4.64 -18.71
N GLU A 140 -34.00 -5.85 -18.77
CA GLU A 140 -35.22 -6.26 -18.06
C GLU A 140 -34.93 -6.93 -16.72
N HIS A 141 -33.66 -7.21 -16.38
CA HIS A 141 -33.31 -7.88 -15.14
C HIS A 141 -33.59 -6.98 -13.93
N SER A 142 -34.38 -7.48 -12.97
CA SER A 142 -34.84 -6.74 -11.79
C SER A 142 -33.72 -6.01 -11.05
N THR A 143 -32.57 -6.66 -10.86
CA THR A 143 -31.38 -6.11 -10.19
C THR A 143 -30.18 -5.88 -11.12
N GLY A 144 -30.28 -6.24 -12.40
CA GLY A 144 -29.17 -6.26 -13.36
C GLY A 144 -29.24 -5.10 -14.36
N LYS A 145 -30.44 -4.58 -14.61
CA LYS A 145 -30.75 -3.52 -15.58
C LYS A 145 -29.86 -2.28 -15.52
N HIS A 146 -29.41 -1.88 -14.33
CA HIS A 146 -28.53 -0.72 -14.18
C HIS A 146 -27.16 -0.96 -14.80
N LYS A 147 -26.65 -2.20 -14.79
CA LYS A 147 -25.39 -2.59 -15.44
C LYS A 147 -25.52 -2.55 -16.95
N ALA A 148 -26.61 -3.12 -17.48
CA ALA A 148 -26.92 -3.10 -18.91
C ALA A 148 -27.02 -1.67 -19.44
N ARG A 149 -27.68 -0.78 -18.66
CA ARG A 149 -27.76 0.65 -18.98
C ARG A 149 -26.38 1.30 -19.03
N LEU A 150 -25.49 1.03 -18.06
CA LEU A 150 -24.12 1.57 -18.05
C LEU A 150 -23.31 1.12 -19.26
N PHE A 151 -23.36 -0.18 -19.59
CA PHE A 151 -22.68 -0.73 -20.77
C PHE A 151 -23.17 -0.07 -22.06
N SER A 152 -24.48 0.07 -22.22
CA SER A 152 -25.07 0.71 -23.38
C SER A 152 -24.74 2.20 -23.45
N SER A 153 -24.81 2.94 -22.33
CA SER A 153 -24.56 4.39 -22.33
C SER A 153 -23.09 4.74 -22.54
N ILE A 154 -22.18 4.03 -21.88
CA ILE A 154 -20.75 4.39 -21.87
C ILE A 154 -20.07 3.80 -23.08
N LEU A 155 -20.23 2.50 -23.33
CA LEU A 155 -19.51 1.79 -24.38
C LEU A 155 -20.37 1.46 -25.60
N GLY A 156 -21.70 1.51 -25.50
CA GLY A 156 -22.58 1.04 -26.57
C GLY A 156 -22.62 -0.49 -26.69
N ILE A 157 -22.28 -1.19 -25.61
CA ILE A 157 -22.33 -2.66 -25.53
C ILE A 157 -23.75 -3.10 -25.17
N SER A 158 -24.24 -4.13 -25.86
CA SER A 158 -25.56 -4.73 -25.68
C SER A 158 -25.47 -6.26 -25.59
N ALA A 159 -26.59 -6.94 -25.41
CA ALA A 159 -26.64 -8.41 -25.37
C ALA A 159 -26.08 -9.05 -26.65
N ASP A 160 -26.16 -8.38 -27.80
CA ASP A 160 -25.61 -8.88 -29.07
C ASP A 160 -24.08 -8.96 -29.05
N ASP A 161 -23.41 -8.14 -28.22
CA ASP A 161 -21.96 -8.09 -28.08
C ASP A 161 -21.44 -9.03 -26.96
N ALA A 162 -22.31 -9.84 -26.34
CA ALA A 162 -21.99 -10.61 -25.13
C ALA A 162 -20.86 -11.64 -25.33
N GLU A 163 -20.77 -12.28 -26.50
CA GLU A 163 -19.74 -13.28 -26.76
C GLU A 163 -18.35 -12.63 -26.90
N GLU A 164 -18.26 -11.45 -27.50
CA GLU A 164 -17.00 -10.70 -27.57
C GLU A 164 -16.56 -10.21 -26.18
N LEU A 165 -17.49 -9.68 -25.38
CA LEU A 165 -17.21 -9.30 -24.00
C LEU A 165 -16.74 -10.50 -23.16
N ARG A 166 -17.32 -11.68 -23.39
CA ARG A 166 -16.89 -12.93 -22.75
C ARG A 166 -15.43 -13.26 -23.07
N GLN A 167 -15.02 -13.18 -24.35
CA GLN A 167 -13.62 -13.47 -24.72
C GLN A 167 -12.66 -12.48 -24.07
N ILE A 168 -13.01 -11.19 -24.03
CA ILE A 168 -12.21 -10.17 -23.34
C ILE A 168 -12.04 -10.50 -21.86
N LEU A 169 -13.14 -10.85 -21.17
CA LEU A 169 -13.09 -11.21 -19.74
C LEU A 169 -12.20 -12.42 -19.47
N LEU A 170 -12.19 -13.42 -20.37
CA LEU A 170 -11.35 -14.62 -20.26
C LEU A 170 -9.86 -14.33 -20.47
N GLU A 171 -9.49 -13.31 -21.24
CA GLU A 171 -8.09 -12.91 -21.40
C GLU A 171 -7.61 -12.00 -20.27
N VAL A 172 -8.46 -11.07 -19.87
CA VAL A 172 -8.19 -10.12 -18.79
C VAL A 172 -7.97 -10.84 -17.46
N VAL A 173 -8.78 -11.84 -17.13
CA VAL A 173 -8.67 -12.58 -15.86
C VAL A 173 -7.32 -13.30 -15.68
N LYS A 174 -6.62 -13.62 -16.79
CA LYS A 174 -5.32 -14.29 -16.78
C LYS A 174 -4.15 -13.33 -16.55
N THR A 175 -4.34 -12.05 -16.85
CA THR A 175 -3.22 -11.08 -17.01
C THR A 175 -3.30 -9.91 -16.04
N TYR A 176 -4.50 -9.57 -15.54
CA TYR A 176 -4.71 -8.42 -14.66
C TYR A 176 -4.67 -8.82 -13.19
N GLU A 177 -4.15 -7.90 -12.38
CA GLU A 177 -4.16 -8.02 -10.92
C GLU A 177 -5.59 -7.98 -10.36
N VAL A 178 -5.82 -8.74 -9.29
CA VAL A 178 -7.10 -8.84 -8.61
C VAL A 178 -7.00 -8.40 -7.14
N GLN A 179 -8.09 -7.84 -6.65
CA GLN A 179 -8.32 -7.55 -5.25
C GLN A 179 -9.03 -8.74 -4.61
N LEU A 180 -8.49 -9.22 -3.48
CA LEU A 180 -9.12 -10.28 -2.69
C LEU A 180 -10.38 -9.73 -2.02
N GLY A 181 -11.52 -10.36 -2.28
CA GLY A 181 -12.79 -10.04 -1.67
C GLY A 181 -13.06 -10.86 -0.40
N ARG A 182 -14.29 -10.73 0.13
CA ARG A 182 -14.75 -11.54 1.25
C ARG A 182 -14.84 -13.02 0.88
N CYS A 183 -14.34 -13.88 1.76
CA CYS A 183 -14.65 -15.31 1.77
C CYS A 183 -15.95 -15.55 2.57
N ASP A 184 -16.88 -16.31 2.01
CA ASP A 184 -18.12 -16.70 2.68
C ASP A 184 -18.45 -18.18 2.42
N GLU A 185 -19.66 -18.61 2.78
CA GLU A 185 -20.13 -20.00 2.64
C GLU A 185 -20.12 -20.50 1.18
N PHE A 186 -20.08 -19.59 0.19
CA PHE A 186 -20.03 -19.95 -1.22
C PHE A 186 -18.59 -20.07 -1.74
N GLY A 187 -17.61 -19.46 -1.07
CA GLY A 187 -16.19 -19.53 -1.43
C GLY A 187 -15.48 -18.19 -1.39
N GLN A 188 -14.33 -18.12 -2.06
CA GLN A 188 -13.47 -16.93 -2.08
C GLN A 188 -13.80 -16.02 -3.27
N ARG A 189 -14.14 -14.76 -3.00
CA ARG A 189 -14.40 -13.75 -4.03
C ARG A 189 -13.15 -12.97 -4.42
N TYR A 190 -13.13 -12.49 -5.65
CA TYR A 190 -12.08 -11.64 -6.23
C TYR A 190 -12.71 -10.54 -7.08
N THR A 191 -12.09 -9.37 -7.12
CA THR A 191 -12.52 -8.25 -7.95
C THR A 191 -11.36 -7.81 -8.84
N LEU A 192 -11.64 -7.60 -10.12
CA LEU A 192 -10.67 -7.21 -11.13
C LEU A 192 -11.21 -6.00 -11.88
N ASP A 193 -10.42 -4.92 -11.90
CA ASP A 193 -10.73 -3.71 -12.66
C ASP A 193 -9.78 -3.58 -13.86
N PHE A 194 -10.32 -3.29 -15.05
CA PHE A 194 -9.54 -3.14 -16.28
C PHE A 194 -10.15 -2.10 -17.21
N SER A 195 -9.30 -1.45 -18.02
CA SER A 195 -9.77 -0.52 -19.04
C SER A 195 -10.19 -1.28 -20.30
N LEU A 196 -11.40 -1.00 -20.79
CA LEU A 196 -11.94 -1.56 -22.03
C LEU A 196 -12.12 -0.44 -23.06
N GLU A 197 -11.47 -0.59 -24.20
CA GLU A 197 -11.74 0.21 -25.39
C GLU A 197 -12.73 -0.54 -26.30
N TRP A 198 -13.80 0.13 -26.69
CA TRP A 198 -14.88 -0.42 -27.50
C TRP A 198 -15.40 0.61 -28.50
N LYS A 199 -15.26 0.33 -29.80
CA LYS A 199 -15.77 1.18 -30.90
C LYS A 199 -15.38 2.68 -30.71
N GLY A 200 -14.14 2.94 -30.27
CA GLY A 200 -13.61 4.28 -30.03
C GLY A 200 -14.02 4.94 -28.70
N ARG A 201 -14.62 4.18 -27.78
CA ARG A 201 -14.97 4.63 -26.41
C ARG A 201 -14.17 3.84 -25.40
N ILE A 202 -13.82 4.45 -24.27
CA ILE A 202 -13.03 3.80 -23.22
C ILE A 202 -13.80 3.89 -21.90
N ALA A 203 -13.84 2.79 -21.16
CA ALA A 203 -14.40 2.75 -19.81
C ALA A 203 -13.57 1.85 -18.90
N LEU A 204 -13.63 2.14 -17.59
CA LEU A 204 -13.13 1.23 -16.58
C LEU A 204 -14.21 0.20 -16.26
N ILE A 205 -13.90 -1.08 -16.43
CA ILE A 205 -14.81 -2.20 -16.16
C ILE A 205 -14.36 -2.90 -14.90
N ARG A 206 -15.32 -3.16 -13.99
CA ARG A 206 -15.16 -4.05 -12.85
C ARG A 206 -15.75 -5.41 -13.16
N SER A 207 -15.00 -6.47 -12.93
CA SER A 207 -15.46 -7.86 -12.97
C SER A 207 -15.27 -8.54 -11.61
N GLY A 208 -16.31 -9.23 -11.14
CA GLY A 208 -16.30 -9.99 -9.90
C GLY A 208 -16.25 -11.48 -10.19
N TRP A 209 -15.40 -12.20 -9.48
CA TRP A 209 -15.17 -13.63 -9.66
C TRP A 209 -15.28 -14.37 -8.33
N ILE A 210 -15.60 -15.66 -8.39
CA ILE A 210 -15.61 -16.55 -7.23
C ILE A 210 -14.90 -17.87 -7.56
N ILE A 211 -14.11 -18.36 -6.62
CA ILE A 211 -13.70 -19.77 -6.57
C ILE A 211 -14.55 -20.41 -5.46
N GLU A 212 -15.43 -21.32 -5.86
CA GLU A 212 -16.35 -21.99 -4.93
C GLU A 212 -15.60 -22.94 -3.99
N ASN A 213 -16.21 -23.23 -2.83
CA ASN A 213 -15.67 -24.26 -1.93
C ASN A 213 -15.54 -25.60 -2.66
N GLU A 214 -14.41 -26.30 -2.44
CA GLU A 214 -14.08 -27.56 -3.11
C GLU A 214 -13.90 -27.47 -4.64
N SER A 215 -13.93 -26.25 -5.20
CA SER A 215 -13.61 -25.96 -6.60
C SER A 215 -12.28 -25.22 -6.68
N ASN A 216 -11.61 -25.37 -7.82
CA ASN A 216 -10.42 -24.60 -8.18
C ASN A 216 -10.65 -23.74 -9.42
N ILE A 217 -11.88 -23.67 -9.91
CA ILE A 217 -12.25 -23.01 -11.17
C ILE A 217 -12.86 -21.63 -10.86
N PRO A 218 -12.22 -20.52 -11.29
CA PRO A 218 -12.80 -19.19 -11.19
C PRO A 218 -14.05 -19.06 -12.06
N LYS A 219 -15.14 -18.53 -11.49
CA LYS A 219 -16.40 -18.28 -12.20
C LYS A 219 -16.78 -16.81 -12.12
N LEU A 220 -17.22 -16.25 -13.25
CA LEU A 220 -17.72 -14.87 -13.28
C LEU A 220 -19.02 -14.76 -12.48
N THR A 221 -19.06 -13.80 -11.56
CA THR A 221 -20.26 -13.48 -10.76
C THR A 221 -20.93 -12.19 -11.21
N THR A 222 -20.19 -11.23 -11.76
CA THR A 222 -20.74 -9.98 -12.30
C THR A 222 -19.69 -9.23 -13.11
N CYS A 223 -20.11 -8.36 -14.03
CA CYS A 223 -19.28 -7.30 -14.58
C CYS A 223 -20.10 -6.04 -14.86
N TYR A 224 -19.50 -4.86 -14.75
CA TYR A 224 -20.13 -3.58 -15.06
C TYR A 224 -19.09 -2.45 -15.24
N PRO A 225 -19.40 -1.41 -16.03
CA PRO A 225 -18.60 -0.19 -16.04
C PRO A 225 -18.72 0.57 -14.71
N LEU A 226 -17.63 1.20 -14.28
CA LEU A 226 -17.56 2.09 -13.10
C LEU A 226 -17.90 3.54 -13.43
#